data_AF-A0A7X7F0Q8-F1
#
_entry.id   AF-A0A7X7F0Q8-F1
#
_cell.length_a   1.000
_cell.length_b   1.000
_cell.length_c   1.000
_cell.angle_alpha   90.00
_cell.angle_beta   90.00
_cell.angle_gamma   90.00
#
_symmetry.space_group_name_H-M   'P 1'
#
loop_
_entity.id
_entity.type
_entity.pdbx_description
1 polymer ?
#
loop_
_entity_poly.entity_id
_entity_poly.type
_entity_poly.pdbx_seq_one_letter_code
_entity_poly.pdbx_strand_id
1 'polypeptide(L)'
;MTLNGFSSHVEFTPGAQRALHAAGQWSDSDDQKGMMPESVLLGLLGECECHAAAMLQRNGITVQEVLRRWPGLRRPTGEEPTPEWASGPSVGAFSPAMQSSVDLAVEWLAKRGQPAELASEHLLWGLLAADHEVAQWLGQHGLSAESIEIELHRLHGHLPRLDELIEGEPIGEPIGEPIDLDELPGDPSSALPAEPPRDGDAPVHAVNRLDQIGVLRVVDAAANRAREGLRVVEDYVRFVLDDKHLTEHFKRLRHELTAALEPISIRLRLAARETQADVGTDLTTEGEIRRDQPCAVLTANFCRLQESLRTLEEFTKLIDSRLAVAFEQLRYRSYTLQRAVEVACDGRERLSDARLYVLLDGQNTPEDFLVLARDLVLAGVDVIQLRDKRLDDRAMLDRARLLREITQGSETLFVMN
;
A
#
# COMPACT_ATOMS: atom_id res chain seq x y z
N MET A 1 29.36 -0.42 -3.85
CA MET A 1 30.41 -0.25 -2.82
C MET A 1 29.78 -0.64 -1.49
N THR A 2 30.34 -1.63 -0.83
CA THR A 2 29.83 -2.26 0.40
C THR A 2 29.88 -1.26 1.56
N LEU A 3 28.74 -0.91 2.14
CA LEU A 3 28.67 -0.17 3.40
C LEU A 3 28.99 -1.15 4.53
N ASN A 4 30.06 -0.87 5.27
CA ASN A 4 30.50 -1.65 6.42
C ASN A 4 29.46 -1.57 7.54
N GLY A 5 28.97 -2.73 8.02
CA GLY A 5 28.60 -2.85 9.44
C GLY A 5 27.27 -3.48 9.81
N PHE A 6 26.41 -3.93 8.90
CA PHE A 6 25.35 -4.92 9.19
C PHE A 6 25.00 -5.62 7.87
N SER A 7 25.30 -6.91 7.77
CA SER A 7 25.21 -7.66 6.52
C SER A 7 23.81 -8.23 6.32
N SER A 8 22.84 -7.36 6.04
CA SER A 8 21.60 -7.69 5.33
C SER A 8 21.34 -6.58 4.33
N HIS A 9 21.33 -6.88 3.04
CA HIS A 9 20.87 -5.94 2.04
C HIS A 9 19.41 -5.58 2.38
N VAL A 10 19.19 -4.34 2.81
CA VAL A 10 17.84 -3.82 3.04
C VAL A 10 17.23 -3.56 1.68
N GLU A 11 16.12 -4.24 1.39
CA GLU A 11 15.34 -3.99 0.19
C GLU A 11 14.31 -2.90 0.50
N PHE A 12 13.95 -2.11 -0.51
CA PHE A 12 12.94 -1.07 -0.38
C PHE A 12 11.84 -1.36 -1.39
N THR A 13 10.58 -1.21 -0.98
CA THR A 13 9.48 -1.29 -1.94
C THR A 13 9.62 -0.20 -3.00
N PRO A 14 9.05 -0.35 -4.21
CA PRO A 14 9.14 0.69 -5.25
C PRO A 14 8.68 2.07 -4.78
N GLY A 15 7.68 2.14 -3.89
CA GLY A 15 7.21 3.41 -3.31
C GLY A 15 8.21 4.03 -2.34
N ALA A 16 8.84 3.22 -1.49
CA ALA A 16 9.91 3.68 -0.60
C ALA A 16 11.14 4.13 -1.40
N GLN A 17 11.51 3.42 -2.46
CA GLN A 17 12.64 3.78 -3.31
C GLN A 17 12.42 5.10 -4.04
N ARG A 18 11.20 5.36 -4.55
CA ARG A 18 10.86 6.67 -5.12
C ARG A 18 10.93 7.79 -4.07
N ALA A 19 10.44 7.55 -2.85
CA ALA A 19 10.50 8.53 -1.78
C ALA A 19 11.95 8.87 -1.39
N LEU A 20 12.81 7.87 -1.31
CA LEU A 20 14.24 8.05 -1.07
C LEU A 20 14.94 8.76 -2.24
N HIS A 21 14.54 8.47 -3.48
CA HIS A 21 15.04 9.20 -4.64
C HIS A 21 14.61 10.68 -4.60
N ALA A 22 13.35 10.96 -4.27
CA ALA A 22 12.86 12.31 -4.09
C ALA A 22 13.59 13.03 -2.94
N ALA A 23 13.88 12.32 -1.84
CA ALA A 23 14.66 12.81 -0.72
C ALA A 23 16.09 13.21 -1.12
N GLY A 24 16.73 12.45 -2.01
CA GLY A 24 18.07 12.74 -2.53
C GLY A 24 18.17 14.06 -3.29
N GLN A 25 17.04 14.65 -3.70
CA GLN A 25 16.99 15.96 -4.34
C GLN A 25 16.98 17.12 -3.35
N TRP A 26 16.91 16.85 -2.04
CA TRP A 26 16.91 17.85 -0.98
C TRP A 26 18.24 17.80 -0.23
N SER A 27 19.01 18.87 -0.33
CA SER A 27 20.28 19.03 0.37
C SER A 27 20.31 20.34 1.13
N ASP A 28 20.87 20.32 2.34
CA ASP A 28 21.37 21.54 2.96
C ASP A 28 22.72 21.91 2.32
N SER A 29 22.99 23.21 2.17
CA SER A 29 24.21 23.74 1.54
C SER A 29 25.51 23.46 2.30
N ASP A 30 25.42 22.90 3.51
CA ASP A 30 26.56 22.52 4.34
C ASP A 30 26.91 21.04 4.12
N ASP A 31 27.93 20.78 3.29
CA ASP A 31 28.95 19.69 3.25
C ASP A 31 28.68 18.31 3.91
N GLN A 32 27.42 17.90 4.10
CA GLN A 32 27.06 16.64 4.72
C GLN A 32 26.91 15.56 3.64
N LYS A 33 27.85 14.61 3.68
CA LYS A 33 27.85 13.41 2.84
C LYS A 33 26.78 12.43 3.33
N GLY A 34 25.52 12.68 2.97
CA GLY A 34 24.46 11.68 3.09
C GLY A 34 23.06 12.26 3.17
N MET A 35 22.07 11.43 2.88
CA MET A 35 20.65 11.77 2.97
C MET A 35 20.23 11.88 4.43
N MET A 36 19.69 13.05 4.79
CA MET A 36 19.30 13.40 6.15
C MET A 36 17.87 12.98 6.47
N PRO A 37 17.51 12.74 7.75
CA PRO A 37 16.15 12.43 8.16
C PRO A 37 15.10 13.43 7.63
N GLU A 38 15.42 14.71 7.65
CA GLU A 38 14.55 15.80 7.18
C GLU A 38 14.40 15.82 5.65
N SER A 39 15.46 15.44 4.90
CA SER A 39 15.37 15.22 3.45
C SER A 39 14.49 14.01 3.12
N VAL A 40 14.59 12.92 3.91
CA VAL A 40 13.71 11.74 3.77
C VAL A 40 12.26 12.10 4.06
N LEU A 41 12.01 12.91 5.08
CA LEU A 41 10.67 13.40 5.40
C LEU A 41 10.06 14.19 4.23
N LEU A 42 10.84 15.05 3.57
CA LEU A 42 10.43 15.75 2.35
C LEU A 42 10.21 14.80 1.17
N GLY A 43 11.04 13.76 1.03
CA GLY A 43 10.87 12.73 0.02
C GLY A 43 9.58 11.93 0.20
N LEU A 44 9.27 11.53 1.43
CA LEU A 44 8.00 10.86 1.78
C LEU A 44 6.80 11.76 1.46
N LEU A 45 6.85 13.04 1.82
CA LEU A 45 5.79 14.01 1.48
C LEU A 45 5.69 14.29 -0.03
N GLY A 46 6.81 14.20 -0.76
CA GLY A 46 6.89 14.40 -2.20
C GLY A 46 6.28 13.24 -3.00
N GLU A 47 6.34 12.03 -2.45
CA GLU A 47 5.60 10.88 -2.96
C GLU A 47 4.19 10.84 -2.33
N CYS A 48 3.31 11.73 -2.78
CA CYS A 48 1.95 11.87 -2.25
C CYS A 48 1.11 10.58 -2.31
N GLU A 49 1.55 9.59 -3.10
CA GLU A 49 0.93 8.28 -3.27
C GLU A 49 1.35 7.25 -2.19
N CYS A 50 2.34 7.56 -1.34
CA CYS A 50 2.82 6.63 -0.32
C CYS A 50 2.03 6.74 1.00
N HIS A 51 1.88 5.63 1.74
CA HIS A 51 1.13 5.62 3.00
C HIS A 51 1.71 6.57 4.05
N ALA A 52 3.04 6.72 4.09
CA ALA A 52 3.69 7.69 4.97
C ALA A 52 3.25 9.12 4.68
N ALA A 53 3.11 9.51 3.41
CA ALA A 53 2.62 10.84 3.04
C ALA A 53 1.20 11.07 3.57
N ALA A 54 0.31 10.08 3.43
CA ALA A 54 -1.05 10.17 3.93
C ALA A 54 -1.09 10.29 5.47
N MET A 55 -0.25 9.54 6.19
CA MET A 55 -0.15 9.60 7.66
C MET A 55 0.37 10.96 8.14
N LEU A 56 1.40 11.49 7.48
CA LEU A 56 1.96 12.82 7.76
C LEU A 56 0.93 13.92 7.51
N GLN A 57 0.25 13.90 6.37
CA GLN A 57 -0.76 14.90 6.00
C GLN A 57 -1.98 14.89 6.93
N ARG A 58 -2.43 13.71 7.38
CA ARG A 58 -3.52 13.59 8.37
C ARG A 58 -3.19 14.25 9.70
N ASN A 59 -1.90 14.35 10.04
CA ASN A 59 -1.41 15.02 11.24
C ASN A 59 -0.96 16.47 10.94
N GLY A 60 -1.38 17.04 9.81
CA GLY A 60 -1.09 18.43 9.45
C GLY A 60 0.36 18.69 9.03
N ILE A 61 1.18 17.65 8.88
CA ILE A 61 2.56 17.79 8.41
C ILE A 61 2.53 18.00 6.89
N THR A 62 3.06 19.14 6.45
CA THR A 62 3.15 19.51 5.04
C THR A 62 4.59 19.88 4.67
N VAL A 63 4.90 19.89 3.38
CA VAL A 63 6.21 20.34 2.87
C VAL A 63 6.56 21.73 3.40
N GLN A 64 5.57 22.64 3.48
CA GLN A 64 5.77 24.00 4.00
C GLN A 64 6.10 24.02 5.49
N GLU A 65 5.56 23.10 6.27
CA GLU A 65 5.82 22.98 7.70
C GLU A 65 7.26 22.47 7.94
N VAL A 66 7.68 21.48 7.16
CA VAL A 66 9.04 20.93 7.18
C VAL A 66 10.05 21.99 6.74
N LEU A 67 9.81 22.71 5.63
CA LEU A 67 10.71 23.78 5.17
C LEU A 67 10.78 24.98 6.12
N ARG A 68 9.70 25.25 6.88
CA ARG A 68 9.74 26.27 7.93
C ARG A 68 10.66 25.85 9.07
N ARG A 69 10.71 24.55 9.39
CA ARG A 69 11.54 24.00 10.46
C ARG A 69 13.01 23.84 10.04
N TRP A 70 13.26 23.46 8.80
CA TRP A 70 14.59 23.28 8.21
C TRP A 70 14.75 24.16 6.96
N PRO A 71 14.92 25.49 7.13
CA PRO A 71 14.99 26.43 6.01
C PRO A 71 16.27 26.31 5.16
N GLY A 72 17.27 25.56 5.64
CA GLY A 72 18.50 25.23 4.91
C GLY A 72 18.28 24.24 3.76
N LEU A 73 17.22 23.44 3.81
CA LEU A 73 16.91 22.46 2.77
C LEU A 73 16.52 23.15 1.46
N ARG A 74 17.29 22.87 0.41
CA ARG A 74 17.04 23.37 -0.93
C ARG A 74 16.99 22.23 -1.94
N ARG A 75 16.12 22.38 -2.92
CA ARG A 75 16.13 21.58 -4.14
C ARG A 75 16.98 22.31 -5.18
N PRO A 76 17.98 21.68 -5.82
CA PRO A 76 18.74 22.32 -6.90
C PRO A 76 17.77 22.75 -8.00
N THR A 77 17.68 24.06 -8.24
CA THR A 77 16.91 24.58 -9.36
C THR A 77 17.76 24.49 -10.63
N GLY A 78 17.49 23.49 -11.49
CA GLY A 78 17.84 23.59 -12.92
C GLY A 78 18.91 22.68 -13.50
N GLU A 79 18.96 21.38 -13.17
CA GLU A 79 19.60 20.40 -14.06
C GLU A 79 18.55 19.40 -14.55
N GLU A 80 18.35 19.35 -15.86
CA GLU A 80 17.64 18.25 -16.53
C GLU A 80 18.32 16.94 -16.12
N PRO A 81 17.57 15.89 -15.75
CA PRO A 81 18.18 14.61 -15.44
C PRO A 81 18.87 14.07 -16.69
N THR A 82 20.21 14.02 -16.67
CA THR A 82 20.97 13.27 -17.66
C THR A 82 20.48 11.82 -17.65
N PRO A 83 20.17 11.22 -18.82
CA PRO A 83 19.68 9.86 -18.86
C PRO A 83 20.86 8.90 -18.61
N GLU A 84 21.11 8.53 -17.36
CA GLU A 84 22.00 7.42 -17.03
C GLU A 84 21.24 6.08 -17.14
N TRP A 85 21.21 5.55 -18.36
CA TRP A 85 20.68 4.21 -18.69
C TRP A 85 21.70 3.09 -18.37
N ALA A 86 22.55 3.27 -17.35
CA ALA A 86 23.62 2.31 -17.06
C ALA A 86 23.94 2.20 -15.57
N SER A 87 22.93 2.15 -14.70
CA SER A 87 22.90 1.58 -13.34
C SER A 87 21.50 1.84 -12.80
N GLY A 88 20.87 0.89 -12.09
CA GLY A 88 19.60 1.18 -11.40
C GLY A 88 19.73 2.42 -10.50
N PRO A 89 18.66 3.20 -10.24
CA PRO A 89 18.77 4.44 -9.46
C PRO A 89 19.32 4.12 -8.07
N SER A 90 20.58 4.49 -7.82
CA SER A 90 21.20 4.24 -6.52
C SER A 90 20.65 5.25 -5.52
N VAL A 91 20.00 4.75 -4.47
CA VAL A 91 19.71 5.56 -3.28
C VAL A 91 21.05 6.07 -2.74
N GLY A 92 21.20 7.39 -2.59
CA GLY A 92 22.42 7.98 -2.03
C GLY A 92 22.71 7.45 -0.63
N ALA A 93 23.97 7.56 -0.17
CA ALA A 93 24.34 7.11 1.17
C ALA A 93 23.52 7.82 2.26
N PHE A 94 23.11 7.10 3.31
CA PHE A 94 22.42 7.69 4.45
C PHE A 94 23.39 8.40 5.40
N SER A 95 22.95 9.49 6.02
CA SER A 95 23.65 10.05 7.16
C SER A 95 23.60 9.09 8.36
N PRO A 96 24.49 9.19 9.36
CA PRO A 96 24.44 8.33 10.54
C PRO A 96 23.11 8.39 11.28
N ALA A 97 22.46 9.56 11.31
CA ALA A 97 21.15 9.73 11.92
C ALA A 97 20.06 8.97 11.16
N MET A 98 20.06 9.07 9.83
CA MET A 98 19.10 8.35 8.99
C MET A 98 19.35 6.85 8.97
N GLN A 99 20.62 6.42 9.00
CA GLN A 99 20.97 5.00 9.09
C GLN A 99 20.40 4.38 10.38
N SER A 100 20.47 5.09 11.51
CA SER A 100 19.84 4.65 12.77
C SER A 100 18.33 4.41 12.62
N SER A 101 17.63 5.30 11.91
CA SER A 101 16.19 5.14 11.61
C SER A 101 15.91 3.89 10.76
N VAL A 102 16.74 3.63 9.75
CA VAL A 102 16.63 2.43 8.90
C VAL A 102 16.89 1.16 9.71
N ASP A 103 17.95 1.14 10.52
CA ASP A 103 18.32 -0.01 11.33
C ASP A 103 17.21 -0.38 12.32
N LEU A 104 16.58 0.62 12.96
CA LEU A 104 15.43 0.42 13.85
C LEU A 104 14.22 -0.17 13.10
N ALA A 105 13.92 0.33 11.90
CA ALA A 105 12.82 -0.20 11.10
C ALA A 105 13.07 -1.65 10.66
N VAL A 106 14.31 -2.00 10.30
CA VAL A 106 14.71 -3.38 10.00
C VAL A 106 14.59 -4.28 11.23
N GLU A 107 15.06 -3.82 12.40
CA GLU A 107 14.92 -4.55 13.65
C GLU A 107 13.45 -4.79 14.02
N TRP A 108 12.60 -3.78 13.79
CA TRP A 108 11.16 -3.85 14.05
C TRP A 108 10.46 -4.90 13.17
N LEU A 109 10.80 -4.98 11.88
CA LEU A 109 10.33 -6.02 10.96
C LEU A 109 10.85 -7.41 11.33
N ALA A 110 12.14 -7.50 11.69
CA ALA A 110 12.78 -8.76 12.06
C ALA A 110 12.13 -9.39 13.29
N LYS A 111 11.78 -8.59 14.32
CA LYS A 111 11.05 -9.06 15.50
C LYS A 111 9.67 -9.66 15.17
N ARG A 112 9.07 -9.23 14.06
CA ARG A 112 7.76 -9.69 13.54
C ARG A 112 7.88 -10.81 12.50
N GLY A 113 9.09 -11.30 12.23
CA GLY A 113 9.34 -12.38 11.27
C GLY A 113 9.10 -11.97 9.81
N GLN A 114 9.14 -10.67 9.50
CA GLN A 114 8.94 -10.15 8.15
C GLN A 114 10.28 -10.02 7.40
N PRO A 115 10.27 -10.15 6.05
CA PRO A 115 11.46 -9.85 5.25
C PRO A 115 11.87 -8.38 5.46
N ALA A 116 13.18 -8.10 5.33
CA ALA A 116 13.75 -6.76 5.45
C ALA A 116 13.48 -5.91 4.19
N GLU A 117 12.22 -5.90 3.74
CA GLU A 117 11.72 -5.03 2.68
C GLU A 117 10.99 -3.84 3.33
N LEU A 118 11.63 -2.67 3.29
CA LEU A 118 11.10 -1.45 3.90
C LEU A 118 10.16 -0.72 2.94
N ALA A 119 8.91 -0.55 3.38
CA ALA A 119 7.92 0.30 2.74
C ALA A 119 7.96 1.73 3.30
N SER A 120 7.19 2.64 2.71
CA SER A 120 7.18 4.07 3.09
C SER A 120 6.83 4.30 4.56
N GLU A 121 5.86 3.55 5.05
CA GLU A 121 5.43 3.48 6.44
C GLU A 121 6.52 2.97 7.40
N HIS A 122 7.35 2.00 6.97
CA HIS A 122 8.45 1.49 7.77
C HIS A 122 9.55 2.55 7.91
N LEU A 123 9.81 3.32 6.85
CA LEU A 123 10.69 4.49 6.89
C LEU A 123 10.17 5.55 7.86
N LEU A 124 8.87 5.87 7.80
CA LEU A 124 8.24 6.83 8.72
C LEU A 124 8.29 6.34 10.17
N TRP A 125 8.02 5.05 10.41
CA TRP A 125 8.13 4.44 11.73
C TRP A 125 9.57 4.55 12.26
N GLY A 126 10.57 4.23 11.44
CA GLY A 126 11.99 4.36 11.80
C GLY A 126 12.39 5.79 12.14
N LEU A 127 11.90 6.78 11.38
CA LEU A 127 12.10 8.21 11.67
C LEU A 127 11.49 8.64 13.01
N LEU A 128 10.39 8.01 13.44
CA LEU A 128 9.74 8.31 14.73
C LEU A 128 10.38 7.56 15.91
N ALA A 129 10.98 6.39 15.65
CA ALA A 129 11.61 5.56 16.67
C ALA A 129 13.05 5.99 17.02
N ALA A 130 13.72 6.70 16.11
CA ALA A 130 15.10 7.15 16.29
C ALA A 130 15.22 8.37 17.22
N ASP A 131 16.39 8.55 17.83
CA ASP A 131 16.70 9.71 18.68
C ASP A 131 17.38 10.83 17.87
N HIS A 132 16.58 11.55 17.08
CA HIS A 132 17.03 12.72 16.33
C HIS A 132 15.95 13.82 16.24
N GLU A 133 16.34 15.01 15.79
CA GLU A 133 15.49 16.21 15.78
C GLU A 133 14.15 16.02 15.04
N VAL A 134 14.14 15.27 13.92
CA VAL A 134 12.91 14.97 13.17
C VAL A 134 11.91 14.16 14.00
N ALA A 135 12.36 13.18 14.79
CA ALA A 135 11.49 12.35 15.63
C ALA A 135 10.82 13.20 16.70
N GLN A 136 11.60 14.04 17.37
CA GLN A 136 11.11 14.96 18.41
C GLN A 136 10.11 15.96 17.83
N TRP A 137 10.38 16.49 16.63
CA TRP A 137 9.49 17.43 15.96
C TRP A 137 8.17 16.78 15.52
N LEU A 138 8.21 15.57 14.95
CA LEU A 138 6.99 14.82 14.62
C LEU A 138 6.19 14.47 15.89
N GLY A 139 6.87 14.14 16.99
CA GLY A 139 6.27 13.94 18.32
C GLY A 139 5.49 15.15 18.82
N GLN A 140 6.04 16.35 18.64
CA GLN A 140 5.34 17.61 18.97
C GLN A 140 4.08 17.85 18.13
N HIS A 141 3.99 17.22 16.95
CA HIS A 141 2.83 17.26 16.06
C HIS A 141 1.88 16.07 16.26
N GLY A 142 2.03 15.32 17.36
CA GLY A 142 1.10 14.26 17.74
C GLY A 142 1.34 12.91 17.06
N LEU A 143 2.45 12.75 16.33
CA LEU A 143 2.86 11.48 15.74
C LEU A 143 3.79 10.72 16.69
N SER A 144 3.53 9.44 16.90
CA SER A 144 4.43 8.53 17.62
C SER A 144 4.65 7.25 16.82
N ALA A 145 5.78 6.56 17.05
CA ALA A 145 6.04 5.25 16.44
C ALA A 145 4.90 4.26 16.76
N GLU A 146 4.36 4.30 17.98
CA GLU A 146 3.19 3.52 18.42
C GLU A 146 1.93 3.83 17.59
N SER A 147 1.67 5.10 17.28
CA SER A 147 0.51 5.49 16.45
C SER A 147 0.61 4.97 15.02
N ILE A 148 1.82 4.96 14.45
CA ILE A 148 2.08 4.40 13.12
C ILE A 148 1.97 2.88 13.15
N GLU A 149 2.46 2.24 14.21
CA GLU A 149 2.34 0.81 14.41
C GLU A 149 0.87 0.36 14.47
N ILE A 150 0.00 1.07 15.21
CA ILE A 150 -1.44 0.78 15.25
C ILE A 150 -2.07 0.89 13.85
N GLU A 151 -1.72 1.92 13.08
CA GLU A 151 -2.23 2.08 11.71
C GLU A 151 -1.65 1.00 10.78
N LEU A 152 -0.41 0.56 10.98
CA LEU A 152 0.18 -0.55 10.23
C LEU A 152 -0.50 -1.88 10.52
N HIS A 153 -0.83 -2.14 11.78
CA HIS A 153 -1.64 -3.28 12.18
C HIS A 153 -3.02 -3.24 11.50
N ARG A 154 -3.63 -2.05 11.40
CA ARG A 154 -4.92 -1.87 10.73
C ARG A 154 -4.84 -2.08 9.22
N LEU A 155 -3.77 -1.62 8.56
CA LEU A 155 -3.60 -1.69 7.12
C LEU A 155 -3.16 -3.08 6.64
N HIS A 156 -2.29 -3.76 7.39
CA HIS A 156 -1.64 -5.00 6.96
C HIS A 156 -2.06 -6.24 7.74
N GLY A 157 -2.89 -6.11 8.79
CA GLY A 157 -3.56 -7.23 9.45
C GLY A 157 -2.64 -8.14 10.29
N HIS A 158 -1.56 -7.61 10.84
CA HIS A 158 -0.65 -8.40 11.66
C HIS A 158 -1.17 -8.51 13.09
N LEU A 159 -1.44 -9.74 13.55
CA LEU A 159 -1.52 -10.04 14.97
C LEU A 159 -0.12 -9.87 15.59
N PRO A 160 0.04 -9.21 16.74
CA PRO A 160 1.21 -9.41 17.58
C PRO A 160 1.37 -10.91 17.85
N ARG A 161 2.59 -11.38 18.16
CA ARG A 161 2.72 -12.72 18.74
C ARG A 161 1.83 -12.76 19.98
N LEU A 162 1.02 -13.81 20.09
CA LEU A 162 0.11 -14.03 21.22
C LEU A 162 0.85 -13.93 22.58
N ASP A 163 2.16 -14.15 22.57
CA ASP A 163 3.07 -14.08 23.70
C ASP A 163 3.25 -12.64 24.24
N GLU A 164 3.07 -11.59 23.43
CA GLU A 164 3.21 -10.18 23.84
C GLU A 164 1.93 -9.60 24.46
N LEU A 165 0.79 -10.28 24.31
CA LEU A 165 -0.52 -9.84 24.84
C LEU A 165 -0.82 -10.40 26.25
N ILE A 166 0.09 -11.18 26.84
CA ILE A 166 -0.17 -11.89 28.11
C ILE A 166 0.33 -11.13 29.36
N GLU A 167 1.11 -10.04 29.22
CA GLU A 167 1.52 -9.23 30.36
C GLU A 167 0.60 -8.01 30.58
N GLY A 168 -0.52 -8.24 31.27
CA GLY A 168 -1.22 -7.17 31.99
C GLY A 168 -2.73 -7.07 31.76
N GLU A 169 -3.48 -7.53 32.76
CA GLU A 169 -4.93 -7.38 32.98
C GLU A 169 -5.91 -8.39 32.31
N PRO A 170 -6.89 -8.91 33.08
CA PRO A 170 -7.81 -9.92 32.58
C PRO A 170 -8.82 -9.31 31.60
N ILE A 171 -8.83 -9.85 30.38
CA ILE A 171 -9.83 -9.57 29.36
C ILE A 171 -11.18 -10.07 29.89
N GLY A 172 -12.13 -9.16 30.09
CA GLY A 172 -13.53 -9.49 30.36
C GLY A 172 -14.14 -10.32 29.23
N GLU A 173 -15.16 -11.12 29.55
CA GLU A 173 -15.74 -12.13 28.66
C GLU A 173 -15.96 -11.65 27.21
N PRO A 174 -15.68 -12.51 26.21
CA PRO A 174 -15.75 -12.16 24.80
C PRO A 174 -17.20 -11.83 24.40
N ILE A 175 -17.38 -10.63 23.83
CA ILE A 175 -18.64 -10.24 23.21
C ILE A 175 -18.66 -10.82 21.78
N GLY A 176 -19.42 -11.89 21.58
CA GLY A 176 -19.85 -12.36 20.27
C GLY A 176 -19.18 -13.66 19.78
N GLU A 177 -20.01 -14.61 19.33
CA GLU A 177 -19.58 -15.83 18.66
C GLU A 177 -18.89 -15.55 17.30
N PRO A 178 -18.02 -16.46 16.81
CA PRO A 178 -17.34 -16.31 15.53
C PRO A 178 -18.35 -16.24 14.37
N ILE A 179 -18.21 -15.25 13.50
CA ILE A 179 -19.04 -15.12 12.29
C ILE A 179 -18.66 -16.22 11.30
N ASP A 180 -19.61 -17.07 10.96
CA ASP A 180 -19.50 -18.08 9.91
C ASP A 180 -19.57 -17.39 8.51
N LEU A 181 -18.55 -17.58 7.68
CA LEU A 181 -18.42 -16.94 6.37
C LEU A 181 -19.47 -17.43 5.36
N ASP A 182 -20.12 -18.57 5.64
CA ASP A 182 -21.20 -19.13 4.82
C ASP A 182 -22.60 -18.57 5.20
N GLU A 183 -22.72 -17.75 6.26
CA GLU A 183 -23.96 -17.09 6.70
C GLU A 183 -24.00 -15.57 6.40
N LEU A 184 -23.25 -15.10 5.41
CA LEU A 184 -23.45 -13.73 4.91
C LEU A 184 -24.83 -13.63 4.22
N PRO A 185 -25.70 -12.67 4.60
CA PRO A 185 -27.03 -12.58 4.05
C PRO A 185 -26.97 -12.37 2.53
N GLY A 186 -27.63 -13.28 1.82
CA GLY A 186 -27.83 -13.18 0.38
C GLY A 186 -28.62 -11.92 0.00
N ASP A 187 -28.18 -11.31 -1.10
CA ASP A 187 -28.81 -10.22 -1.85
C ASP A 187 -29.40 -9.04 -1.02
N PRO A 188 -28.69 -7.90 -0.89
CA PRO A 188 -29.23 -6.71 -0.24
C PRO A 188 -30.32 -5.99 -1.06
N SER A 189 -30.77 -6.52 -2.20
CA SER A 189 -31.79 -5.90 -3.06
C SER A 189 -33.22 -5.87 -2.48
N SER A 190 -33.49 -6.34 -1.25
CA SER A 190 -34.88 -6.43 -0.74
C SER A 190 -35.20 -5.66 0.56
N ALA A 191 -34.26 -4.91 1.14
CA ALA A 191 -34.52 -4.15 2.37
C ALA A 191 -34.42 -2.63 2.15
N LEU A 192 -35.42 -2.04 1.51
CA LEU A 192 -35.67 -0.59 1.60
C LEU A 192 -36.37 -0.29 2.94
N PRO A 193 -35.83 0.59 3.80
CA PRO A 193 -36.56 1.04 4.98
C PRO A 193 -37.72 1.96 4.58
N ALA A 194 -38.86 1.76 5.24
CA ALA A 194 -40.05 2.58 5.13
C ALA A 194 -39.80 4.02 5.62
N GLU A 195 -40.33 4.97 4.83
CA GLU A 195 -40.56 6.42 5.02
C GLU A 195 -39.49 7.29 5.75
N PRO A 196 -39.15 8.47 5.20
CA PRO A 196 -38.21 9.39 5.84
C PRO A 196 -38.80 10.00 7.13
N PRO A 197 -37.96 10.28 8.15
CA PRO A 197 -38.41 10.99 9.35
C PRO A 197 -38.86 12.42 9.00
N ARG A 198 -39.96 12.85 9.62
CA ARG A 198 -40.54 14.19 9.46
C ARG A 198 -39.65 15.23 10.14
N ASP A 199 -39.51 16.37 9.46
CA ASP A 199 -38.75 17.56 9.87
C ASP A 199 -38.90 17.92 11.36
N GLY A 200 -37.78 18.18 12.03
CA GLY A 200 -37.75 18.79 13.36
C GLY A 200 -36.40 18.63 14.07
N ASP A 201 -35.63 19.71 14.08
CA ASP A 201 -34.50 20.01 14.98
C ASP A 201 -33.16 19.27 14.80
N ALA A 202 -32.40 19.69 13.78
CA ALA A 202 -30.94 19.85 13.87
C ALA A 202 -30.54 21.17 13.18
N PRO A 203 -29.51 21.90 13.65
CA PRO A 203 -29.10 23.15 13.03
C PRO A 203 -28.50 22.84 11.65
N VAL A 204 -29.30 23.04 10.61
CA VAL A 204 -28.86 23.00 9.21
C VAL A 204 -27.91 24.16 9.01
N HIS A 205 -26.60 23.90 9.07
CA HIS A 205 -25.64 24.76 8.40
C HIS A 205 -26.02 24.74 6.92
N ALA A 206 -26.77 25.74 6.49
CA ALA A 206 -27.15 25.94 5.10
C ALA A 206 -25.87 26.16 4.28
N VAL A 207 -25.29 25.07 3.78
CA VAL A 207 -24.22 25.09 2.79
C VAL A 207 -24.69 26.04 1.68
N ASN A 208 -23.97 27.13 1.46
CA ASN A 208 -24.35 28.15 0.49
C ASN A 208 -24.58 27.47 -0.87
N ARG A 209 -25.55 27.94 -1.67
CA ARG A 209 -25.87 27.32 -2.98
C ARG A 209 -24.64 27.21 -3.88
N LEU A 210 -23.70 28.15 -3.77
CA LEU A 210 -22.41 28.12 -4.47
C LEU A 210 -21.50 26.97 -3.99
N ASP A 211 -21.46 26.72 -2.69
CA ASP A 211 -20.70 25.61 -2.09
C ASP A 211 -21.32 24.26 -2.50
N GLN A 212 -22.65 24.17 -2.59
CA GLN A 212 -23.34 22.96 -3.07
C GLN A 212 -22.99 22.64 -4.54
N ILE A 213 -22.90 23.66 -5.41
CA ILE A 213 -22.48 23.48 -6.80
C ILE A 213 -21.01 23.04 -6.87
N GLY A 214 -20.13 23.64 -6.04
CA GLY A 214 -18.73 23.25 -5.93
C GLY A 214 -18.55 21.79 -5.52
N VAL A 215 -19.27 21.35 -4.48
CA VAL A 215 -19.26 19.95 -4.02
C VAL A 215 -19.72 18.99 -5.12
N LEU A 216 -20.81 19.32 -5.83
CA LEU A 216 -21.30 18.49 -6.94
C LEU A 216 -20.33 18.40 -8.12
N ARG A 217 -19.59 19.48 -8.42
CA ARG A 217 -18.51 19.47 -9.43
C ARG A 217 -17.39 18.51 -9.06
N VAL A 218 -16.93 18.57 -7.81
CA VAL A 218 -15.86 17.70 -7.31
C VAL A 218 -16.30 16.24 -7.34
N VAL A 219 -17.51 15.94 -6.85
CA VAL A 219 -18.05 14.57 -6.86
C VAL A 219 -18.20 14.04 -8.29
N ASP A 220 -18.66 14.86 -9.24
CA ASP A 220 -18.78 14.44 -10.63
C ASP A 220 -17.42 14.13 -11.28
N ALA A 221 -16.43 15.00 -11.10
CA ALA A 221 -15.08 14.84 -11.63
C ALA A 221 -14.40 13.58 -11.04
N ALA A 222 -14.45 13.43 -9.72
CA ALA A 222 -13.87 12.27 -9.03
C ALA A 222 -14.59 10.96 -9.43
N ALA A 223 -15.92 10.97 -9.56
CA ALA A 223 -16.67 9.81 -10.02
C ALA A 223 -16.31 9.38 -11.45
N ASN A 224 -16.06 10.32 -12.36
CA ASN A 224 -15.59 10.00 -13.72
C ASN A 224 -14.21 9.35 -13.68
N ARG A 225 -13.25 9.98 -12.98
CA ARG A 225 -11.87 9.49 -12.86
C ARG A 225 -11.79 8.11 -12.20
N ALA A 226 -12.58 7.86 -11.15
CA ALA A 226 -12.67 6.56 -10.51
C ALA A 226 -13.19 5.47 -11.47
N ARG A 227 -14.24 5.77 -12.25
CA ARG A 227 -14.78 4.81 -13.23
C ARG A 227 -13.79 4.51 -14.35
N GLU A 228 -13.09 5.52 -14.85
CA GLU A 228 -12.06 5.37 -15.88
C GLU A 228 -10.87 4.55 -15.36
N GLY A 229 -10.34 4.88 -14.18
CA GLY A 229 -9.25 4.15 -13.54
C GLY A 229 -9.60 2.67 -13.34
N LEU A 230 -10.79 2.38 -12.77
CA LEU A 230 -11.27 1.00 -12.64
C LEU A 230 -11.42 0.27 -13.98
N ARG A 231 -11.88 0.97 -15.02
CA ARG A 231 -12.04 0.37 -16.35
C ARG A 231 -10.69 -0.04 -16.93
N VAL A 232 -9.68 0.82 -16.83
CA VAL A 232 -8.33 0.54 -17.31
C VAL A 232 -7.69 -0.60 -16.53
N VAL A 233 -7.81 -0.61 -15.19
CA VAL A 233 -7.29 -1.70 -14.35
C VAL A 233 -7.98 -3.03 -14.68
N GLU A 234 -9.31 -3.03 -14.83
CA GLU A 234 -10.06 -4.23 -15.23
C GLU A 234 -9.58 -4.75 -16.59
N ASP A 235 -9.43 -3.86 -17.58
CA ASP A 235 -8.95 -4.25 -18.91
C ASP A 235 -7.50 -4.77 -18.85
N TYR A 236 -6.65 -4.21 -17.98
CA TYR A 236 -5.31 -4.74 -17.74
C TYR A 236 -5.34 -6.17 -17.20
N VAL A 237 -6.08 -6.42 -16.11
CA VAL A 237 -6.15 -7.78 -15.54
C VAL A 237 -6.83 -8.78 -16.48
N ARG A 238 -7.72 -8.29 -17.36
CA ARG A 238 -8.43 -9.12 -18.32
C ARG A 238 -7.60 -9.46 -19.56
N PHE A 239 -6.86 -8.50 -20.10
CA PHE A 239 -6.22 -8.64 -21.41
C PHE A 239 -4.69 -8.71 -21.36
N VAL A 240 -4.07 -8.17 -20.32
CA VAL A 240 -2.63 -8.34 -20.09
C VAL A 240 -2.39 -9.55 -19.22
N LEU A 241 -3.25 -9.75 -18.22
CA LEU A 241 -3.06 -10.83 -17.26
C LEU A 241 -3.91 -12.08 -17.50
N ASP A 242 -4.92 -12.03 -18.36
CA ASP A 242 -5.87 -13.13 -18.58
C ASP A 242 -6.44 -13.74 -17.26
N ASP A 243 -6.52 -12.93 -16.19
CA ASP A 243 -6.90 -13.40 -14.86
C ASP A 243 -8.40 -13.21 -14.65
N LYS A 244 -9.15 -14.31 -14.79
CA LYS A 244 -10.61 -14.33 -14.61
C LYS A 244 -11.03 -13.90 -13.20
N HIS A 245 -10.30 -14.32 -12.16
CA HIS A 245 -10.69 -14.08 -10.78
C HIS A 245 -10.55 -12.59 -10.43
N LEU A 246 -9.41 -11.99 -10.75
CA LEU A 246 -9.18 -10.55 -10.58
C LEU A 246 -10.17 -9.74 -11.42
N THR A 247 -10.42 -10.14 -12.67
CA THR A 247 -11.42 -9.50 -13.55
C THR A 247 -12.80 -9.46 -12.89
N GLU A 248 -13.26 -10.55 -12.28
CA GLU A 248 -14.55 -10.60 -11.58
C GLU A 248 -14.60 -9.65 -10.37
N HIS A 249 -13.50 -9.56 -9.60
CA HIS A 249 -13.41 -8.62 -8.48
C HIS A 249 -13.46 -7.16 -8.93
N PHE A 250 -12.75 -6.78 -9.99
CA PHE A 250 -12.81 -5.42 -10.52
C PHE A 250 -14.17 -5.09 -11.13
N LYS A 251 -14.83 -6.06 -11.79
CA LYS A 251 -16.21 -5.90 -12.26
C LYS A 251 -17.19 -5.66 -11.11
N ARG A 252 -17.06 -6.42 -10.00
CA ARG A 252 -17.86 -6.18 -8.77
C ARG A 252 -17.59 -4.79 -8.20
N LEU A 253 -16.32 -4.41 -8.05
CA LEU A 253 -15.93 -3.11 -7.52
C LEU A 253 -16.50 -1.94 -8.36
N ARG A 254 -16.56 -2.10 -9.70
CA ARG A 254 -17.24 -1.13 -10.59
C ARG A 254 -18.74 -1.04 -10.37
N HIS A 255 -19.42 -2.17 -10.19
CA HIS A 255 -20.86 -2.17 -9.92
C HIS A 255 -21.17 -1.50 -8.58
N GLU A 256 -20.39 -1.79 -7.55
CA GLU A 256 -20.54 -1.18 -6.23
C GLU A 256 -20.22 0.32 -6.26
N LEU A 257 -19.20 0.76 -6.99
CA LEU A 257 -18.95 2.19 -7.22
C LEU A 257 -20.16 2.87 -7.88
N THR A 258 -20.80 2.19 -8.84
CA THR A 258 -21.99 2.71 -9.51
C THR A 258 -23.17 2.81 -8.54
N ALA A 259 -23.38 1.80 -7.70
CA ALA A 259 -24.42 1.78 -6.67
C ALA A 259 -24.17 2.87 -5.60
N ALA A 260 -22.93 3.05 -5.14
CA ALA A 260 -22.58 4.09 -4.17
C ALA A 260 -22.83 5.51 -4.71
N LEU A 261 -22.78 5.70 -6.03
CA LEU A 261 -23.07 6.97 -6.69
C LEU A 261 -24.56 7.20 -6.99
N GLU A 262 -25.40 6.17 -6.91
CA GLU A 262 -26.84 6.26 -7.25
C GLU A 262 -27.60 7.29 -6.40
N PRO A 263 -27.38 7.40 -5.08
CA PRO A 263 -28.06 8.41 -4.26
C PRO A 263 -27.73 9.85 -4.65
N ILE A 264 -26.63 10.07 -5.39
CA ILE A 264 -26.21 11.38 -5.87
C ILE A 264 -26.73 11.60 -7.29
N SER A 265 -27.85 12.33 -7.40
CA SER A 265 -28.55 12.59 -8.66
C SER A 265 -27.61 12.91 -9.82
N ILE A 266 -27.63 12.03 -10.83
CA ILE A 266 -26.88 12.22 -12.08
C ILE A 266 -27.25 13.54 -12.76
N ARG A 267 -28.52 13.99 -12.68
CA ARG A 267 -28.93 15.26 -13.28
C ARG A 267 -28.26 16.45 -12.60
N LEU A 268 -28.12 16.41 -11.28
CA LEU A 268 -27.47 17.49 -10.52
C LEU A 268 -25.96 17.52 -10.79
N ARG A 269 -25.31 16.35 -10.85
CA ARG A 269 -23.89 16.24 -11.22
C ARG A 269 -23.61 16.75 -12.63
N LEU A 270 -24.45 16.40 -13.61
CA LEU A 270 -24.33 16.91 -14.98
C LEU A 270 -24.62 18.40 -15.07
N ALA A 271 -25.60 18.92 -14.33
CA ALA A 271 -25.90 20.36 -14.32
C ALA A 271 -24.79 21.19 -13.67
N ALA A 272 -24.04 20.61 -12.74
CA ALA A 272 -22.89 21.26 -12.12
C ALA A 272 -21.61 21.16 -12.97
N ARG A 273 -21.54 20.19 -13.91
CA ARG A 273 -20.36 19.94 -14.74
C ARG A 273 -20.06 21.15 -15.61
N GLU A 274 -18.91 21.75 -15.37
CA GLU A 274 -18.41 22.87 -16.16
C GLU A 274 -16.95 22.60 -16.54
N THR A 275 -16.77 21.92 -17.68
CA THR A 275 -15.46 21.55 -18.22
C THR A 275 -14.78 22.73 -18.91
N GLN A 276 -15.52 23.68 -19.48
CA GLN A 276 -14.92 24.82 -20.19
C GLN A 276 -14.29 25.84 -19.24
N ALA A 277 -14.75 25.89 -17.99
CA ALA A 277 -14.15 26.69 -16.92
C ALA A 277 -13.39 25.82 -15.90
N ASP A 278 -13.00 24.58 -16.28
CA ASP A 278 -12.15 23.74 -15.45
C ASP A 278 -10.68 24.14 -15.67
N VAL A 279 -10.12 24.82 -14.67
CA VAL A 279 -8.73 25.30 -14.66
C VAL A 279 -7.69 24.17 -14.71
N GLY A 280 -8.10 22.93 -14.47
CA GLY A 280 -7.23 21.77 -14.54
C GLY A 280 -7.04 21.21 -15.95
N THR A 281 -7.80 21.65 -16.94
CA THR A 281 -7.77 21.09 -18.31
C THR A 281 -6.51 21.45 -19.11
N ASP A 282 -5.90 22.60 -18.81
CA ASP A 282 -4.66 23.07 -19.47
C ASP A 282 -3.38 22.65 -18.69
N LEU A 283 -3.53 21.97 -17.56
CA LEU A 283 -2.41 21.53 -16.72
C LEU A 283 -1.99 20.12 -17.09
N THR A 284 -1.07 19.99 -18.04
CA THR A 284 -0.45 18.71 -18.41
C THR A 284 0.94 18.57 -17.79
N THR A 285 1.25 17.39 -17.27
CA THR A 285 2.61 17.04 -16.82
C THR A 285 3.27 16.06 -17.80
N GLU A 286 4.60 16.06 -17.90
CA GLU A 286 5.32 15.15 -18.83
C GLU A 286 5.02 13.67 -18.57
N GLY A 287 4.81 13.28 -17.30
CA GLY A 287 4.41 11.92 -16.91
C GLY A 287 3.00 11.52 -17.36
N GLU A 288 2.18 12.48 -17.78
CA GLU A 288 0.85 12.20 -18.34
C GLU A 288 0.92 11.85 -19.84
N ILE A 289 1.96 12.34 -20.53
CA ILE A 289 2.15 12.25 -21.98
C ILE A 289 2.81 10.94 -22.40
N ARG A 290 3.71 10.38 -21.59
CA ARG A 290 4.45 9.15 -21.93
C ARG A 290 4.33 8.08 -20.84
N ARG A 291 4.00 6.87 -21.27
CA ARG A 291 4.08 5.65 -20.44
C ARG A 291 4.86 4.60 -21.20
N ASP A 292 5.93 4.11 -20.60
CA ASP A 292 6.91 3.28 -21.32
C ASP A 292 6.54 1.80 -21.34
N GLN A 293 5.73 1.33 -20.38
CA GLN A 293 5.32 -0.08 -20.27
C GLN A 293 3.89 -0.24 -19.71
N PRO A 294 3.20 -1.36 -20.00
CA PRO A 294 1.85 -1.62 -19.48
C PRO A 294 1.74 -1.51 -17.95
N CYS A 295 2.75 -1.94 -17.19
CA CYS A 295 2.75 -1.84 -15.73
C CYS A 295 2.66 -0.37 -15.25
N ALA A 296 3.31 0.57 -15.95
CA ALA A 296 3.20 2.00 -15.64
C ALA A 296 1.78 2.54 -15.89
N VAL A 297 1.04 1.96 -16.83
CA VAL A 297 -0.39 2.26 -17.02
C VAL A 297 -1.20 1.75 -15.83
N LEU A 298 -0.94 0.52 -15.37
CA LEU A 298 -1.59 -0.07 -14.22
C LEU A 298 -1.41 0.79 -12.95
N THR A 299 -0.15 1.07 -12.58
CA THR A 299 0.17 1.85 -11.37
C THR A 299 -0.51 3.22 -11.40
N ALA A 300 -0.37 3.97 -12.50
CA ALA A 300 -0.98 5.30 -12.60
C ALA A 300 -2.52 5.27 -12.50
N ASN A 301 -3.18 4.22 -12.99
CA ASN A 301 -4.62 4.10 -12.91
C ASN A 301 -5.10 3.64 -11.51
N PHE A 302 -4.32 2.85 -10.78
CA PHE A 302 -4.58 2.59 -9.36
C PHE A 302 -4.47 3.86 -8.52
N CYS A 303 -3.41 4.64 -8.71
CA CYS A 303 -3.23 5.90 -7.98
C CYS A 303 -4.41 6.85 -8.23
N ARG A 304 -4.74 7.10 -9.51
CA ARG A 304 -5.89 7.93 -9.88
C ARG A 304 -7.22 7.42 -9.32
N LEU A 305 -7.42 6.10 -9.31
CA LEU A 305 -8.61 5.50 -8.71
C LEU A 305 -8.68 5.79 -7.21
N GLN A 306 -7.60 5.55 -6.48
CA GLN A 306 -7.54 5.71 -5.04
C GLN A 306 -7.70 7.17 -4.60
N GLU A 307 -7.06 8.09 -5.30
CA GLU A 307 -7.24 9.54 -5.12
C GLU A 307 -8.68 9.98 -5.39
N SER A 308 -9.29 9.42 -6.43
CA SER A 308 -10.68 9.72 -6.77
C SER A 308 -11.64 9.19 -5.71
N LEU A 309 -11.42 7.97 -5.21
CA LEU A 309 -12.21 7.39 -4.12
C LEU A 309 -12.02 8.16 -2.82
N ARG A 310 -10.80 8.65 -2.53
CA ARG A 310 -10.51 9.53 -1.39
C ARG A 310 -11.27 10.86 -1.51
N THR A 311 -11.29 11.45 -2.69
CA THR A 311 -12.03 12.68 -2.95
C THR A 311 -13.53 12.46 -2.78
N LEU A 312 -14.08 11.35 -3.30
CA LEU A 312 -15.48 10.97 -3.09
C LEU A 312 -15.78 10.76 -1.60
N GLU A 313 -14.94 10.03 -0.87
CA GLU A 313 -15.05 9.81 0.57
C GLU A 313 -15.16 11.15 1.32
N GLU A 314 -14.21 12.07 1.12
CA GLU A 314 -14.17 13.34 1.86
C GLU A 314 -15.32 14.28 1.49
N PHE A 315 -15.60 14.46 0.20
CA PHE A 315 -16.63 15.41 -0.24
C PHE A 315 -18.06 14.92 0.01
N THR A 316 -18.28 13.61 0.08
CA THR A 316 -19.61 13.09 0.42
C THR A 316 -19.94 13.16 1.91
N LYS A 317 -18.97 13.40 2.81
CA LYS A 317 -19.24 13.76 4.22
C LYS A 317 -20.08 15.02 4.35
N LEU A 318 -20.00 15.92 3.36
CA LEU A 318 -20.82 17.14 3.27
C LEU A 318 -22.24 16.89 2.74
N ILE A 319 -22.53 15.69 2.24
CA ILE A 319 -23.82 15.31 1.62
C ILE A 319 -24.54 14.28 2.50
N ASP A 320 -23.93 13.11 2.72
CA ASP A 320 -24.44 12.01 3.52
C ASP A 320 -23.25 11.14 3.99
N SER A 321 -23.08 11.03 5.31
CA SER A 321 -21.97 10.28 5.92
C SER A 321 -21.99 8.79 5.57
N ARG A 322 -23.14 8.20 5.22
CA ARG A 322 -23.24 6.80 4.77
C ARG A 322 -22.55 6.58 3.43
N LEU A 323 -22.59 7.58 2.55
CA LEU A 323 -21.89 7.54 1.26
C LEU A 323 -20.37 7.59 1.47
N ALA A 324 -19.92 8.42 2.41
CA ALA A 324 -18.50 8.50 2.76
C ALA A 324 -17.95 7.14 3.21
N VAL A 325 -18.69 6.43 4.08
CA VAL A 325 -18.32 5.07 4.51
C VAL A 325 -18.28 4.10 3.33
N ALA A 326 -19.23 4.17 2.39
CA ALA A 326 -19.20 3.32 1.20
C ALA A 326 -17.95 3.58 0.33
N PHE A 327 -17.58 4.84 0.10
CA PHE A 327 -16.37 5.17 -0.67
C PHE A 327 -15.07 4.81 0.07
N GLU A 328 -15.05 4.90 1.39
CA GLU A 328 -13.95 4.40 2.23
C GLU A 328 -13.74 2.89 2.02
N GLN A 329 -14.82 2.09 2.08
CA GLN A 329 -14.74 0.65 1.86
C GLN A 329 -14.27 0.29 0.44
N LEU A 330 -14.77 1.01 -0.58
CA LEU A 330 -14.29 0.86 -1.95
C LEU A 330 -12.80 1.20 -2.08
N ARG A 331 -12.33 2.24 -1.37
CA ARG A 331 -10.93 2.64 -1.35
C ARG A 331 -10.06 1.55 -0.73
N TYR A 332 -10.41 1.01 0.44
CA TYR A 332 -9.64 -0.07 1.05
C TYR A 332 -9.59 -1.33 0.19
N ARG A 333 -10.72 -1.73 -0.38
CA ARG A 333 -10.75 -2.86 -1.33
C ARG A 333 -9.89 -2.61 -2.56
N SER A 334 -9.78 -1.37 -3.04
CA SER A 334 -8.89 -1.04 -4.15
C SER A 334 -7.41 -1.24 -3.82
N TYR A 335 -6.97 -1.01 -2.57
CA TYR A 335 -5.61 -1.33 -2.12
C TYR A 335 -5.37 -2.84 -2.06
N THR A 336 -6.31 -3.59 -1.48
CA THR A 336 -6.21 -5.05 -1.43
C THR A 336 -6.11 -5.66 -2.82
N LEU A 337 -6.93 -5.17 -3.75
CA LEU A 337 -6.88 -5.65 -5.14
C LEU A 337 -5.62 -5.19 -5.87
N GLN A 338 -5.11 -3.98 -5.62
CA GLN A 338 -3.81 -3.57 -6.16
C GLN A 338 -2.72 -4.52 -5.73
N ARG A 339 -2.60 -4.80 -4.42
CA ARG A 339 -1.63 -5.76 -3.90
C ARG A 339 -1.79 -7.13 -4.56
N ALA A 340 -3.02 -7.63 -4.72
CA ALA A 340 -3.27 -8.91 -5.38
C ALA A 340 -2.81 -8.91 -6.84
N VAL A 341 -3.00 -7.81 -7.58
CA VAL A 341 -2.52 -7.66 -8.96
C VAL A 341 -0.99 -7.65 -9.01
N GLU A 342 -0.33 -6.87 -8.15
CA GLU A 342 1.14 -6.79 -8.12
C GLU A 342 1.75 -8.16 -7.78
N VAL A 343 1.24 -8.84 -6.76
CA VAL A 343 1.68 -10.21 -6.41
C VAL A 343 1.48 -11.19 -7.57
N ALA A 344 0.40 -11.04 -8.34
CA ALA A 344 0.15 -11.88 -9.52
C ALA A 344 1.05 -11.53 -10.71
N CYS A 345 1.53 -10.29 -10.82
CA CYS A 345 2.55 -9.90 -11.79
C CYS A 345 3.90 -10.49 -11.39
N ASP A 346 4.34 -10.26 -10.15
CA ASP A 346 5.62 -10.77 -9.62
C ASP A 346 5.69 -12.29 -9.67
N GLY A 347 4.60 -12.97 -9.28
CA GLY A 347 4.51 -14.42 -9.32
C GLY A 347 4.67 -14.97 -10.74
N ARG A 348 4.13 -14.28 -11.75
CA ARG A 348 4.30 -14.68 -13.15
C ARG A 348 5.70 -14.43 -13.67
N GLU A 349 6.31 -13.30 -13.33
CA GLU A 349 7.67 -13.01 -13.72
C GLU A 349 8.63 -14.04 -13.10
N ARG A 350 8.50 -14.31 -11.80
CA ARG A 350 9.30 -15.31 -11.08
C ARG A 350 9.14 -16.72 -11.64
N LEU A 351 7.96 -17.06 -12.15
CA LEU A 351 7.67 -18.38 -12.73
C LEU A 351 7.84 -18.43 -14.24
N SER A 352 8.21 -17.33 -14.89
CA SER A 352 8.23 -17.23 -16.36
C SER A 352 9.21 -18.20 -17.01
N ASP A 353 10.34 -18.43 -16.35
CA ASP A 353 11.41 -19.33 -16.80
C ASP A 353 11.31 -20.73 -16.17
N ALA A 354 10.35 -20.99 -15.28
CA ALA A 354 10.21 -22.28 -14.61
C ALA A 354 9.70 -23.35 -15.58
N ARG A 355 10.44 -24.46 -15.70
CA ARG A 355 10.14 -25.56 -16.64
C ARG A 355 9.69 -26.84 -15.95
N LEU A 356 10.13 -27.06 -14.72
CA LEU A 356 9.85 -28.25 -13.93
C LEU A 356 9.32 -27.88 -12.55
N TYR A 357 8.05 -28.21 -12.31
CA TYR A 357 7.36 -28.06 -11.03
C TYR A 357 7.13 -29.44 -10.40
N VAL A 358 7.75 -29.71 -9.26
CA VAL A 358 7.67 -30.99 -8.56
C VAL A 358 6.76 -30.88 -7.33
N LEU A 359 5.76 -31.76 -7.27
CA LEU A 359 4.99 -32.01 -6.05
C LEU A 359 5.74 -33.03 -5.20
N LEU A 360 6.26 -32.60 -4.07
CA LEU A 360 7.01 -33.43 -3.14
C LEU A 360 6.11 -33.83 -1.97
N ASP A 361 5.86 -35.14 -1.82
CA ASP A 361 5.19 -35.66 -0.64
C ASP A 361 6.15 -35.74 0.56
N GLY A 362 5.60 -35.82 1.77
CA GLY A 362 6.37 -35.69 3.00
C GLY A 362 7.20 -36.92 3.38
N GLN A 363 7.10 -38.00 2.59
CA GLN A 363 7.70 -39.32 2.81
C GLN A 363 7.34 -39.94 4.18
N ASN A 364 7.72 -41.19 4.38
CA ASN A 364 7.45 -41.91 5.63
C ASN A 364 8.36 -41.44 6.78
N THR A 365 9.59 -40.99 6.49
CA THR A 365 10.60 -40.62 7.49
C THR A 365 11.26 -39.26 7.21
N PRO A 366 11.68 -38.50 8.24
CA PRO A 366 12.51 -37.29 8.15
C PRO A 366 13.63 -37.40 7.13
N GLU A 367 14.33 -38.53 7.18
CA GLU A 367 15.55 -38.82 6.45
C GLU A 367 15.28 -39.06 4.95
N ASP A 368 14.26 -39.86 4.61
CA ASP A 368 13.95 -40.18 3.21
C ASP A 368 13.56 -38.92 2.42
N PHE A 369 12.77 -38.05 3.05
CA PHE A 369 12.40 -36.75 2.48
C PHE A 369 13.61 -35.85 2.25
N LEU A 370 14.54 -35.80 3.22
CA LEU A 370 15.74 -34.97 3.12
C LEU A 370 16.62 -35.42 1.95
N VAL A 371 16.79 -36.73 1.76
CA VAL A 371 17.54 -37.29 0.63
C VAL A 371 16.87 -36.86 -0.68
N LEU A 372 15.57 -37.12 -0.82
CA LEU A 372 14.84 -36.81 -2.05
C LEU A 372 14.82 -35.30 -2.35
N ALA A 373 14.58 -34.46 -1.34
CA ALA A 373 14.59 -33.00 -1.48
C ALA A 373 15.95 -32.47 -1.95
N ARG A 374 17.06 -32.99 -1.38
CA ARG A 374 18.42 -32.62 -1.80
C ARG A 374 18.71 -33.05 -3.23
N ASP A 375 18.33 -34.27 -3.60
CA ASP A 375 18.54 -34.77 -4.96
C ASP A 375 17.78 -33.92 -5.99
N LEU A 376 16.56 -33.49 -5.66
CA LEU A 376 15.76 -32.60 -6.52
C LEU A 376 16.39 -31.21 -6.67
N VAL A 377 16.87 -30.61 -5.59
CA VAL A 377 17.54 -29.29 -5.64
C VAL A 377 18.87 -29.39 -6.39
N LEU A 378 19.67 -30.43 -6.15
CA LEU A 378 20.93 -30.69 -6.88
C LEU A 378 20.71 -30.94 -8.37
N ALA A 379 19.58 -31.54 -8.74
CA ALA A 379 19.19 -31.74 -10.13
C ALA A 379 18.75 -30.46 -10.84
N GLY A 380 18.62 -29.34 -10.12
CA GLY A 380 18.19 -28.05 -10.68
C GLY A 380 16.69 -28.00 -10.98
N VAL A 381 15.86 -28.60 -10.12
CA VAL A 381 14.40 -28.42 -10.22
C VAL A 381 14.06 -26.94 -9.98
N ASP A 382 13.22 -26.36 -10.84
CA ASP A 382 12.87 -24.94 -10.77
C ASP A 382 11.92 -24.65 -9.59
N VAL A 383 10.92 -25.50 -9.39
CA VAL A 383 9.91 -25.32 -8.32
C VAL A 383 9.64 -26.63 -7.60
N ILE A 384 9.68 -26.60 -6.28
CA ILE A 384 9.25 -27.71 -5.41
C ILE A 384 8.11 -27.22 -4.52
N GLN A 385 6.98 -27.93 -4.56
CA GLN A 385 5.89 -27.73 -3.64
C GLN A 385 5.77 -28.89 -2.67
N LEU A 386 5.81 -28.61 -1.37
CA LEU A 386 5.49 -29.60 -0.36
C LEU A 386 3.97 -29.85 -0.36
N ARG A 387 3.56 -31.07 -0.70
CA ARG A 387 2.14 -31.43 -0.73
C ARG A 387 1.94 -32.88 -0.31
N ASP A 388 1.46 -33.08 0.90
CA ASP A 388 1.05 -34.40 1.40
C ASP A 388 -0.29 -34.29 2.13
N LYS A 389 -1.24 -35.14 1.78
CA LYS A 389 -2.59 -35.17 2.39
C LYS A 389 -2.66 -36.07 3.64
N ARG A 390 -1.59 -36.80 3.95
CA ARG A 390 -1.53 -37.80 5.02
C ARG A 390 -0.81 -37.29 6.26
N LEU A 391 0.02 -36.26 6.11
CA LEU A 391 0.69 -35.64 7.25
C LEU A 391 -0.28 -34.77 8.04
N ASP A 392 -0.10 -34.74 9.36
CA ASP A 392 -0.70 -33.71 10.20
C ASP A 392 0.05 -32.38 10.04
N ASP A 393 -0.57 -31.29 10.51
CA ASP A 393 -0.04 -29.94 10.35
C ASP A 393 1.36 -29.77 10.95
N ARG A 394 1.64 -30.46 12.07
CA ARG A 394 2.94 -30.37 12.75
C ARG A 394 4.02 -31.05 11.92
N ALA A 395 3.78 -32.28 11.47
CA ALA A 395 4.70 -33.00 10.63
C ALA A 395 4.92 -32.27 9.30
N MET A 396 3.86 -31.71 8.71
CA MET A 396 3.95 -30.91 7.48
C MET A 396 4.81 -29.67 7.67
N LEU A 397 4.63 -28.93 8.76
CA LEU A 397 5.45 -27.77 9.09
C LEU A 397 6.92 -28.13 9.33
N ASP A 398 7.18 -29.25 10.01
CA ASP A 398 8.55 -29.74 10.23
C ASP A 398 9.22 -30.12 8.89
N ARG A 399 8.49 -30.72 7.94
CA ARG A 399 9.00 -30.94 6.57
C ARG A 399 9.25 -29.64 5.81
N ALA A 400 8.36 -28.67 5.95
CA ALA A 400 8.50 -27.38 5.31
C ALA A 400 9.77 -26.66 5.77
N ARG A 401 10.09 -26.70 7.06
CA ARG A 401 11.33 -26.14 7.61
C ARG A 401 12.56 -26.80 7.00
N LEU A 402 12.59 -28.13 6.95
CA LEU A 402 13.69 -28.88 6.34
C LEU A 402 13.86 -28.55 4.85
N LEU A 403 12.76 -28.48 4.10
CA LEU A 403 12.81 -28.11 2.68
C LEU A 403 13.23 -26.65 2.49
N ARG A 404 12.85 -25.75 3.41
CA ARG A 404 13.30 -24.37 3.38
C ARG A 404 14.80 -24.26 3.60
N GLU A 405 15.36 -25.02 4.55
CA GLU A 405 16.80 -25.07 4.80
C GLU A 405 17.57 -25.55 3.56
N ILE A 406 17.05 -26.54 2.83
CA ILE A 406 17.69 -27.07 1.61
C ILE A 406 17.59 -26.07 0.45
N THR A 407 16.43 -25.43 0.27
CA THR A 407 16.20 -24.48 -0.83
C THR A 407 16.82 -23.12 -0.59
N GLN A 408 17.16 -22.78 0.67
CA GLN A 408 17.79 -21.52 1.03
C GLN A 408 19.18 -21.40 0.37
N GLY A 409 19.34 -20.39 -0.49
CA GLY A 409 20.57 -20.15 -1.25
C GLY A 409 20.66 -20.93 -2.58
N SER A 410 19.61 -21.65 -2.97
CA SER A 410 19.47 -22.25 -4.30
C SER A 410 18.56 -21.40 -5.21
N GLU A 411 18.60 -21.66 -6.51
CA GLU A 411 17.66 -21.09 -7.49
C GLU A 411 16.28 -21.78 -7.45
N THR A 412 16.15 -22.91 -6.74
CA THR A 412 14.90 -23.65 -6.63
C THR A 412 13.88 -22.88 -5.77
N LEU A 413 12.72 -22.60 -6.35
CA LEU A 413 11.58 -21.99 -5.67
C LEU A 413 10.87 -23.02 -4.79
N PHE A 414 10.68 -22.68 -3.52
CA PHE A 414 9.87 -23.47 -2.60
C PHE A 414 8.46 -22.87 -2.48
N VAL A 415 7.44 -23.71 -2.70
CA VAL A 415 6.01 -23.37 -2.54
C VAL A 415 5.39 -24.20 -1.42
N MET A 416 4.62 -23.55 -0.56
CA MET A 416 3.79 -24.18 0.48
C MET A 416 2.45 -23.46 0.51
N ASN A 417 1.36 -24.23 0.50
CA ASN A 417 -0.01 -23.72 0.49
C ASN A 417 -0.78 -24.24 1.70
#